data_AF-A0A9X7BT70-F1
#
_entry.id   AF-A0A9X7BT70-F1
#
_cell.length_a   1.000
_cell.length_b   1.000
_cell.length_c   1.000
_cell.angle_alpha   90.00
_cell.angle_beta   90.00
_cell.angle_gamma   90.00
#
_symmetry.space_group_name_H-M   'P 1'
#
loop_
_entity.id
_entity.type
_entity.pdbx_description
1 polymer ?
#
loop_
_entity_poly.entity_id
_entity_poly.type
_entity_poly.pdbx_seq_one_letter_code
_entity_poly.pdbx_strand_id
1 'polypeptide(L)'
;MRNYNESDIRFYDTKNETEGDYMVNESGDFALTEQYESARQDITNRMHSQKGEWRSHKWIGADLELLEGEPNTRETGLRGVEQIYQTLTADGRFQVADIDVRAVPTSIEAIEFFAILSTDKKGKVVVKQPLEL
;
A
#
# COMPACT_ATOMS: atom_id res chain seq x y z
N MET A 1 -12.75 7.36 -12.30
CA MET A 1 -12.69 6.81 -10.94
C MET A 1 -13.30 5.43 -10.95
N ARG A 2 -12.47 4.41 -10.74
CA ARG A 2 -12.87 3.00 -10.68
C ARG A 2 -13.42 2.68 -9.28
N ASN A 3 -14.21 1.61 -9.15
CA ASN A 3 -14.89 1.25 -7.90
C ASN A 3 -13.95 0.59 -6.87
N TYR A 4 -12.94 -0.18 -7.30
CA TYR A 4 -11.95 -0.83 -6.42
C TYR A 4 -12.57 -1.66 -5.26
N ASN A 5 -13.79 -2.15 -5.44
CA ASN A 5 -14.56 -2.90 -4.45
C ASN A 5 -14.55 -4.42 -4.73
N GLU A 6 -13.46 -4.91 -5.30
CA GLU A 6 -13.29 -6.32 -5.57
C GLU A 6 -13.29 -7.14 -4.27
N SER A 7 -13.73 -8.40 -4.35
CA SER A 7 -13.71 -9.33 -3.22
C SER A 7 -12.57 -10.33 -3.38
N ASP A 8 -11.87 -10.57 -2.27
CA ASP A 8 -10.72 -11.46 -2.15
C ASP A 8 -10.69 -12.06 -0.73
N ILE A 9 -9.88 -13.10 -0.51
CA ILE A 9 -9.58 -13.59 0.84
C ILE A 9 -8.97 -12.46 1.67
N ARG A 10 -9.44 -12.33 2.90
CA ARG A 10 -8.96 -11.31 3.83
C ARG A 10 -7.74 -11.83 4.57
N PHE A 11 -6.65 -11.08 4.47
CA PHE A 11 -5.37 -11.30 5.15
C PHE A 11 -5.03 -10.19 6.16
N TYR A 12 -5.83 -9.11 6.20
CA TYR A 12 -5.64 -7.98 7.10
C TYR A 12 -6.92 -7.75 7.91
N ASP A 13 -6.77 -7.70 9.23
CA ASP A 13 -7.81 -7.28 10.15
C ASP A 13 -7.58 -5.83 10.57
N THR A 14 -8.34 -4.91 9.97
CA THR A 14 -8.25 -3.48 10.28
C THR A 14 -8.71 -3.11 11.69
N LYS A 15 -9.48 -3.97 12.36
CA LYS A 15 -9.97 -3.71 13.72
C LYS A 15 -8.96 -4.12 14.77
N ASN A 16 -8.28 -5.23 14.56
CA ASN A 16 -7.30 -5.78 15.49
C ASN A 16 -5.84 -5.48 15.10
N GLU A 17 -5.63 -4.76 13.98
CA GLU A 17 -4.31 -4.43 13.42
C GLU A 17 -3.44 -5.68 13.19
N THR A 18 -4.08 -6.78 12.80
CA THR A 18 -3.41 -8.06 12.50
C THR A 18 -3.15 -8.16 11.00
N GLU A 19 -1.91 -8.49 10.62
CA GLU A 19 -1.48 -8.57 9.23
C GLU A 19 -0.94 -9.95 8.86
N GLY A 20 -1.18 -10.38 7.61
CA GLY A 20 -0.34 -11.36 6.93
C GLY A 20 -0.71 -12.84 7.10
N ASP A 21 -1.83 -13.17 7.75
CA ASP A 21 -2.38 -14.53 7.79
C ASP A 21 -3.82 -14.56 7.27
N TYR A 22 -4.29 -15.70 6.76
CA TYR A 22 -5.67 -15.83 6.30
C TYR A 22 -6.64 -15.70 7.48
N MET A 23 -7.64 -14.86 7.32
CA MET A 23 -8.65 -14.66 8.34
C MET A 23 -9.77 -15.68 8.14
N VAL A 24 -10.33 -16.19 9.23
CA VAL A 24 -11.53 -17.04 9.21
C VAL A 24 -12.73 -16.25 9.72
N ASN A 25 -13.91 -16.53 9.16
CA ASN A 25 -15.16 -15.96 9.61
C ASN A 25 -15.74 -16.77 10.80
N GLU A 26 -16.86 -16.32 11.35
CA GLU A 26 -17.51 -16.96 12.51
C GLU A 26 -17.95 -18.42 12.26
N SER A 27 -18.09 -18.81 10.99
CA SER A 27 -18.44 -20.19 10.59
C SER A 27 -17.21 -21.09 10.42
N GLY A 28 -16.00 -20.55 10.55
CA GLY A 28 -14.74 -21.27 10.34
C GLY A 28 -14.31 -21.39 8.87
N ASP A 29 -14.95 -20.66 7.95
CA ASP A 29 -14.54 -20.57 6.55
C ASP A 29 -13.66 -19.33 6.32
N PHE A 30 -13.02 -19.19 5.15
CA PHE A 30 -12.22 -18.00 4.83
C PHE A 30 -13.08 -16.74 4.89
N ALA A 31 -12.60 -15.75 5.64
CA ALA A 31 -13.17 -14.42 5.62
C ALA A 31 -12.84 -13.76 4.29
N LEU A 32 -13.83 -13.10 3.70
CA LEU A 32 -13.66 -12.29 2.50
C LEU A 32 -13.52 -10.82 2.89
N THR A 33 -12.80 -10.08 2.06
CA THR A 33 -12.68 -8.63 2.15
C THR A 33 -14.01 -7.96 1.87
N GLU A 34 -14.29 -6.89 2.62
CA GLU A 34 -15.48 -6.07 2.46
C GLU A 34 -15.13 -4.71 1.81
N GLN A 35 -16.01 -4.21 0.95
CA GLN A 35 -15.88 -2.89 0.33
C GLN A 35 -14.49 -2.69 -0.31
N TYR A 36 -13.70 -1.74 0.20
CA TYR A 36 -12.38 -1.39 -0.33
C TYR A 36 -11.22 -2.04 0.46
N GLU A 37 -11.51 -3.04 1.31
CA GLU A 37 -10.47 -3.76 2.06
C GLU A 37 -9.52 -4.50 1.12
N SER A 38 -10.01 -5.08 0.01
CA SER A 38 -9.15 -5.68 -1.02
C SER A 38 -8.18 -4.65 -1.59
N ALA A 39 -8.65 -3.44 -1.92
CA ALA A 39 -7.78 -2.37 -2.42
C ALA A 39 -6.76 -1.90 -1.37
N ARG A 40 -7.16 -1.80 -0.09
CA ARG A 40 -6.24 -1.50 1.01
C ARG A 40 -5.14 -2.55 1.11
N GLN A 41 -5.53 -3.82 1.14
CA GLN A 41 -4.65 -4.98 1.23
C GLN A 41 -3.66 -5.01 0.07
N ASP A 42 -4.11 -4.74 -1.15
CA ASP A 42 -3.25 -4.61 -2.32
C ASP A 42 -2.24 -3.46 -2.20
N ILE A 43 -2.67 -2.29 -1.71
CA ILE A 43 -1.76 -1.15 -1.50
C ILE A 43 -0.71 -1.52 -0.44
N THR A 44 -1.12 -2.08 0.69
CA THR A 44 -0.22 -2.51 1.77
C THR A 44 0.82 -3.52 1.26
N ASN A 45 0.38 -4.59 0.60
CA ASN A 45 1.27 -5.60 0.02
C ASN A 45 2.30 -4.97 -0.93
N ARG A 46 1.86 -4.08 -1.82
CA ARG A 46 2.73 -3.44 -2.81
C ARG A 46 3.74 -2.47 -2.19
N MET A 47 3.38 -1.81 -1.10
CA MET A 47 4.26 -0.90 -0.37
C MET A 47 5.29 -1.64 0.49
N HIS A 48 4.93 -2.81 1.02
CA HIS A 48 5.84 -3.68 1.81
C HIS A 48 6.77 -4.53 0.95
N SER A 49 6.45 -4.73 -0.33
CA SER A 49 7.25 -5.57 -1.21
C SER A 49 8.38 -4.84 -1.93
N GLN A 50 9.34 -5.62 -2.41
CA GLN A 50 10.39 -5.21 -3.34
C GLN A 50 10.17 -5.76 -4.75
N LYS A 51 10.67 -5.04 -5.75
CA LYS A 51 10.69 -5.48 -7.13
C LYS A 51 11.48 -6.77 -7.26
N GLY A 52 10.86 -7.75 -7.91
CA GLY A 52 11.43 -9.07 -8.13
C GLY A 52 10.98 -10.14 -7.13
N GLU A 53 10.37 -9.78 -6.00
CA GLU A 53 9.78 -10.76 -5.07
C GLU A 53 8.63 -11.54 -5.72
N TRP A 54 7.81 -10.84 -6.51
CA TRP A 54 6.69 -11.43 -7.23
C TRP A 54 7.19 -12.07 -8.53
N ARG A 55 7.39 -13.40 -8.52
CA ARG A 55 7.96 -14.17 -9.65
C ARG A 55 7.36 -13.83 -11.02
N SER A 56 6.04 -13.70 -11.10
CA SER A 56 5.31 -13.42 -12.34
C SER A 56 5.08 -11.92 -12.60
N HIS A 57 5.31 -11.07 -11.61
CA HIS A 57 5.02 -9.63 -11.64
C HIS A 57 6.19 -8.83 -11.07
N LYS A 58 7.37 -8.98 -11.69
CA LYS A 58 8.64 -8.46 -11.15
C LYS A 58 8.71 -6.94 -10.96
N TRP A 59 7.79 -6.19 -11.56
CA TRP A 59 7.69 -4.73 -11.43
C TRP A 59 6.84 -4.28 -10.23
N ILE A 60 6.19 -5.21 -9.52
CA ILE A 60 5.47 -4.95 -8.29
C ILE A 60 6.47 -4.97 -7.12
N GLY A 61 6.44 -3.92 -6.33
CA GLY A 61 7.28 -3.65 -5.16
C GLY A 61 7.73 -2.20 -5.12
N ALA A 62 7.64 -1.57 -3.95
CA ALA A 62 8.01 -0.17 -3.77
C ALA A 62 9.52 0.03 -3.60
N ASP A 63 10.28 -0.98 -3.17
CA ASP A 63 11.73 -0.85 -2.91
C ASP A 63 12.05 0.24 -1.86
N LEU A 64 11.16 0.47 -0.89
CA LEU A 64 11.34 1.52 0.12
C LEU A 64 12.54 1.28 1.02
N GLU A 65 12.93 0.02 1.23
CA GLU A 65 14.13 -0.33 2.00
C GLU A 65 15.42 0.21 1.38
N LEU A 66 15.44 0.53 0.08
CA LEU A 66 16.60 1.15 -0.56
C LEU A 66 16.85 2.58 -0.09
N LEU A 67 15.92 3.15 0.68
CA LEU A 67 16.04 4.45 1.30
C LEU A 67 16.50 4.36 2.77
N GLU A 68 16.57 3.16 3.34
CA GLU A 68 17.14 2.97 4.68
C GLU A 68 18.63 3.31 4.67
N GLY A 69 19.07 4.11 5.64
CA GLY A 69 20.40 4.71 5.73
C GLY A 69 20.54 6.08 5.04
N GLU A 70 19.53 6.56 4.30
CA GLU A 70 19.60 7.81 3.55
C GLU A 70 19.24 9.03 4.42
N PRO A 71 19.83 10.21 4.19
CA PRO A 71 19.45 11.41 4.94
C PRO A 71 17.95 11.77 4.76
N ASN A 72 17.27 12.21 5.84
CA ASN A 72 15.90 12.70 5.77
C ASN A 72 15.83 14.05 5.04
N THR A 73 15.75 13.98 3.72
CA THR A 73 15.67 15.13 2.84
C THR A 73 14.40 15.08 2.00
N ARG A 74 14.03 16.23 1.45
CA ARG A 74 12.95 16.32 0.46
C ARG A 74 13.21 15.41 -0.74
N GLU A 75 14.46 15.25 -1.15
CA GLU A 75 14.84 14.39 -2.27
C GLU A 75 14.59 12.91 -1.96
N THR A 76 15.00 12.43 -0.79
CA THR A 76 14.70 11.08 -0.30
C THR A 76 13.20 10.83 -0.24
N GLY A 77 12.44 11.79 0.29
CA GLY A 77 10.97 11.71 0.31
C GLY A 77 10.35 11.65 -1.09
N LEU A 78 10.87 12.41 -2.05
CA LEU A 78 10.39 12.36 -3.44
C LEU A 78 10.72 11.03 -4.13
N ARG A 79 11.89 10.45 -3.87
CA ARG A 79 12.25 9.10 -4.36
C ARG A 79 11.26 8.05 -3.87
N GLY A 80 10.94 8.04 -2.57
CA GLY A 80 9.95 7.12 -2.00
C GLY A 80 8.55 7.33 -2.56
N VAL A 81 8.13 8.58 -2.76
CA VAL A 81 6.87 8.90 -3.43
C VAL A 81 6.83 8.33 -4.85
N GLU A 82 7.88 8.51 -5.64
CA GLU A 82 7.97 7.98 -7.01
C GLU A 82 7.94 6.44 -7.02
N GLN A 83 8.71 5.82 -6.14
CA GLN A 83 8.76 4.37 -5.95
C GLN A 83 7.37 3.76 -5.64
N ILE A 84 6.64 4.33 -4.67
CA ILE A 84 5.28 3.92 -4.32
C ILE A 84 4.33 4.14 -5.52
N TYR A 85 4.43 5.30 -6.17
CA TYR A 85 3.57 5.62 -7.30
C TYR A 85 3.73 4.62 -8.45
N GLN A 86 4.97 4.25 -8.76
CA GLN A 86 5.30 3.27 -9.79
C GLN A 86 4.69 1.90 -9.46
N THR A 87 4.89 1.35 -8.26
CA THR A 87 4.37 0.01 -7.92
C THR A 87 2.84 -0.06 -7.90
N LEU A 88 2.16 1.01 -7.45
CA LEU A 88 0.70 1.05 -7.40
C LEU A 88 0.06 1.11 -8.79
N THR A 89 0.76 1.68 -9.78
CA THR A 89 0.21 1.91 -11.12
C THR A 89 0.75 0.97 -12.20
N ALA A 90 1.85 0.25 -11.94
CA ALA A 90 2.63 -0.50 -12.94
C ALA A 90 1.84 -1.54 -13.75
N ASP A 91 0.85 -2.21 -13.16
CA ASP A 91 0.03 -3.24 -13.80
C ASP A 91 -1.42 -2.79 -14.08
N GLY A 92 -1.71 -1.50 -13.89
CA GLY A 92 -3.06 -0.96 -14.05
C GLY A 92 -4.04 -1.39 -12.95
N ARG A 93 -3.56 -1.95 -11.83
CA ARG A 93 -4.39 -2.24 -10.65
C ARG A 93 -5.09 -0.98 -10.16
N PHE A 94 -4.33 0.12 -10.02
CA PHE A 94 -4.83 1.45 -9.66
C PHE A 94 -4.60 2.44 -10.80
N GLN A 95 -5.59 3.30 -11.06
CA GLN A 95 -5.46 4.36 -12.04
C GLN A 95 -4.65 5.52 -11.45
N VAL A 96 -3.71 6.05 -12.25
CA VAL A 96 -2.91 7.25 -11.97
C VAL A 96 -3.76 8.40 -11.42
N ALA A 97 -4.92 8.64 -12.00
CA ALA A 97 -5.83 9.74 -11.60
C ALA A 97 -6.53 9.52 -10.25
N ASP A 98 -6.54 8.29 -9.74
CA ASP A 98 -7.22 7.93 -8.49
C ASP A 98 -6.25 7.85 -7.29
N ILE A 99 -4.93 7.91 -7.53
CA ILE A 99 -3.86 7.77 -6.52
C ILE A 99 -3.17 9.12 -6.23
N ASP A 100 -3.02 9.45 -4.96
CA ASP A 100 -2.13 10.50 -4.44
C ASP A 100 -1.15 9.87 -3.45
N VAL A 101 0.12 10.26 -3.50
CA VAL A 101 1.17 9.74 -2.60
C VAL A 101 1.92 10.91 -1.97
N ARG A 102 2.11 10.88 -0.65
CA ARG A 102 2.78 11.95 0.09
C ARG A 102 3.81 11.40 1.06
N ALA A 103 4.97 12.04 1.13
CA ALA A 103 5.96 11.83 2.17
C ALA A 103 5.82 12.92 3.24
N VAL A 104 5.80 12.52 4.51
CA VAL A 104 5.77 13.42 5.67
C VAL A 104 6.93 13.05 6.60
N PRO A 105 7.93 13.92 6.82
CA PRO A 105 8.96 13.65 7.81
C PRO A 105 8.34 13.66 9.20
N THR A 106 8.52 12.59 9.96
CA THR A 106 7.97 12.43 11.32
C THR A 106 9.05 12.54 12.39
N SER A 107 10.32 12.31 12.04
CA SER A 107 11.48 12.53 12.89
C SER A 107 12.71 12.93 12.05
N ILE A 108 13.88 13.14 12.67
CA ILE A 108 15.12 13.35 11.93
C ILE A 108 15.57 12.12 11.13
N GLU A 109 15.15 10.94 11.57
CA GLU A 109 15.50 9.61 11.03
C GLU A 109 14.27 8.89 10.46
N ALA A 110 13.12 9.53 10.32
CA ALA A 110 11.91 8.83 9.86
C ALA A 110 11.05 9.65 8.89
N ILE A 111 10.51 8.95 7.89
CA ILE A 111 9.49 9.46 6.96
C ILE A 111 8.27 8.53 7.03
N GLU A 112 7.09 9.12 7.14
CA GLU A 112 5.83 8.41 6.93
C GLU A 112 5.28 8.70 5.54
N PHE A 113 5.07 7.65 4.75
CA PHE A 113 4.45 7.72 3.44
C PHE A 113 2.96 7.44 3.51
N PHE A 114 2.16 8.24 2.81
CA PHE A 114 0.72 8.08 2.71
C PHE A 114 0.34 7.79 1.27
N ALA A 115 -0.23 6.61 1.01
CA ALA A 115 -0.91 6.30 -0.24
C ALA A 115 -2.42 6.51 -0.06
N ILE A 116 -2.98 7.41 -0.87
CA ILE A 116 -4.37 7.83 -0.80
C ILE A 116 -5.05 7.43 -2.11
N LEU A 117 -5.99 6.49 -2.03
CA LEU A 117 -6.82 6.07 -3.15
C LEU A 117 -8.21 6.71 -3.04
N SER A 118 -8.62 7.42 -4.08
CA SER A 118 -9.96 7.99 -4.23
C SER A 118 -10.90 6.98 -4.88
N THR A 119 -12.05 6.71 -4.25
CA THR A 119 -13.03 5.74 -4.74
C THR A 119 -14.30 6.41 -5.25
N ASP A 120 -15.03 5.71 -6.12
CA ASP A 120 -16.23 6.18 -6.82
C ASP A 120 -17.38 6.63 -5.90
N LYS A 121 -17.50 6.08 -4.69
CA LYS A 121 -18.51 6.48 -3.69
C LYS A 121 -18.07 7.64 -2.79
N LYS A 122 -17.10 8.46 -3.21
CA LYS A 122 -16.47 9.53 -2.39
C LYS A 122 -15.72 8.98 -1.16
N GLY A 123 -15.45 7.68 -1.12
CA GLY A 123 -14.60 7.08 -0.10
C GLY A 123 -13.13 7.40 -0.38
N LYS A 124 -12.31 7.40 0.67
CA LYS A 124 -10.86 7.42 0.54
C LYS A 124 -10.30 6.22 1.28
N VAL A 125 -9.45 5.45 0.62
CA VAL A 125 -8.59 4.48 1.29
C VAL A 125 -7.26 5.17 1.54
N VAL A 126 -6.82 5.16 2.80
CA VAL A 126 -5.55 5.74 3.20
C VAL A 126 -4.71 4.63 3.83
N VAL A 127 -3.56 4.35 3.23
CA VAL A 127 -2.55 3.44 3.76
C VAL A 127 -1.33 4.26 4.13
N LYS A 128 -0.83 4.02 5.35
CA LYS A 128 0.39 4.65 5.88
C LYS A 128 1.51 3.63 5.88
N GLN A 129 2.72 4.08 5.58
CA GLN A 129 3.94 3.29 5.65
C GLN A 129 5.01 4.10 6.36
N PRO A 130 5.34 3.78 7.62
CA PRO A 130 6.53 4.33 8.25
C PRO A 130 7.78 3.73 7.63
N LEU A 131 8.82 4.54 7.50
CA LEU A 131 10.17 4.13 7.13
C LEU A 131 11.17 4.83 8.04
N GLU A 132 12.00 4.04 8.71
CA GLU A 132 13.21 4.53 9.36
C GLU A 132 14.31 4.65 8.29
N LEU A 133 15.00 5.78 8.31
CA LEU A 133 16.06 6.16 7.40
C LEU A 133 17.45 5.95 8.01
#